data_AF-A0A8C9XHI2-F1
#
_entry.id   AF-A0A8C9XHI2-F1
#
_cell.length_a   1.000
_cell.length_b   1.000
_cell.length_c   1.000
_cell.angle_alpha   90.00
_cell.angle_beta   90.00
_cell.angle_gamma   90.00
#
_symmetry.space_group_name_H-M   'P 1'
#
loop_
_entity.id
_entity.type
_entity.pdbx_description
1 polymer ?
#
loop_
_entity_poly.entity_id
_entity_poly.type
_entity_poly.pdbx_seq_one_letter_code
_entity_poly.pdbx_strand_id
1 'polypeptide(L)'
;MKAAASKTRETSRYKAELRVSRLLRVLKHTVCVCVCVCVCVCVCVCVLQVLERGAPYPQLILPEFGGYWIEDPEADPPPVSLEIKGGGEEGDTAPGDYGYRLEQISEAAQAYRKHFLGREHLNFSCSASSVGNLLLSLRHEEDKDQESLHVLIRYTHTHTHTHTHTHTPEMFTSHFLEVQVKSQVSASQLIVNYDEHEVNNTFKFGVIYQRFGQVSEEELFRNNVETPAFTEFLQQLGDTVELQDFKGFRGGLDVSHGQTGSHSVYTVHRQQEIMFHVSTKLPFTEGDTQQLQRKRHIGNDIVAVVFQEEATPFVPDMIASNFLHAFIVVQAEERGFYKVSVTAREDVPAFGPPLPNPAVLKKGPEFRDFLLTKLINAELACYKSERFARLEERTRAALLDTLHDELYRRSQCMLGLTSGLEEEGRAENGHAHGGLLESIKRAMRGRSVSMETMSRGGAGLPTSLSGGGLAHISPEVSLNHHLSFIYVTFPFSYSGIFF
;
A
#
# COMPACT_ATOMS: atom_id res chain seq x y z
N MET A 1 45.46 25.16 -27.67
CA MET A 1 45.99 24.10 -26.77
C MET A 1 45.23 23.94 -25.43
N LYS A 2 44.68 24.99 -24.80
CA LYS A 2 43.97 24.86 -23.50
C LYS A 2 42.61 24.13 -23.55
N ALA A 3 41.85 24.21 -24.65
CA ALA A 3 40.55 23.55 -24.79
C ALA A 3 40.63 22.02 -24.93
N ALA A 4 41.69 21.50 -25.53
CA ALA A 4 41.90 20.06 -25.68
C ALA A 4 42.21 19.39 -24.32
N ALA A 5 43.03 20.04 -23.48
CA ALA A 5 43.38 19.55 -22.15
C ALA A 5 42.18 19.50 -21.18
N SER A 6 41.22 20.42 -21.31
CA SER A 6 39.98 20.42 -20.51
C SER A 6 39.07 19.24 -20.85
N LYS A 7 38.87 18.96 -22.15
CA LYS A 7 38.05 17.83 -22.64
C LYS A 7 38.63 16.47 -22.23
N THR A 8 39.96 16.33 -22.18
CA THR A 8 40.63 15.10 -21.73
C THR A 8 40.49 14.90 -20.21
N ARG A 9 40.46 15.98 -19.41
CA ARG A 9 40.25 15.93 -17.96
C ARG A 9 38.82 15.55 -17.59
N GLU A 10 37.82 16.10 -18.28
CA GLU A 10 36.40 15.76 -18.08
C GLU A 10 36.09 14.31 -18.44
N THR A 11 36.61 13.81 -19.57
CA THR A 11 36.43 12.41 -19.97
C THR A 11 37.15 11.42 -19.04
N SER A 12 38.29 11.82 -18.47
CA SER A 12 38.99 11.04 -17.44
C SER A 12 38.20 10.96 -16.12
N ARG A 13 37.63 12.09 -15.68
CA ARG A 13 36.78 12.18 -14.48
C ARG A 13 35.50 11.36 -14.61
N TYR A 14 34.81 11.45 -15.74
CA TYR A 14 33.62 10.65 -16.02
C TYR A 14 33.90 9.14 -16.04
N LYS A 15 35.04 8.72 -16.61
CA LYS A 15 35.47 7.30 -16.58
C LYS A 15 35.84 6.83 -15.17
N ALA A 16 36.39 7.71 -14.32
CA ALA A 16 36.67 7.40 -12.92
C ALA A 16 35.37 7.25 -12.11
N GLU A 17 34.39 8.15 -12.29
CA GLU A 17 33.08 8.07 -11.63
C GLU A 17 32.30 6.81 -12.03
N LEU A 18 32.33 6.41 -13.32
CA LEU A 18 31.74 5.15 -13.75
C LEU A 18 32.41 3.92 -13.11
N ARG A 19 33.75 3.95 -12.94
CA ARG A 19 34.50 2.86 -12.28
C ARG A 19 34.15 2.76 -10.80
N VAL A 20 34.05 3.89 -10.10
CA VAL A 20 33.62 3.93 -8.69
C VAL A 20 32.18 3.44 -8.54
N SER A 21 31.26 3.86 -9.41
CA SER A 21 29.86 3.37 -9.40
C SER A 21 29.74 1.86 -9.65
N ARG A 22 30.57 1.32 -10.56
CA ARG A 22 30.63 -0.13 -10.81
C ARG A 22 31.23 -0.88 -9.61
N LEU A 23 32.31 -0.36 -9.02
CA LEU A 23 32.95 -0.96 -7.85
C LEU A 23 32.00 -0.96 -6.64
N LEU A 24 31.29 0.14 -6.40
CA LEU A 24 30.28 0.25 -5.34
C LEU A 24 29.11 -0.72 -5.56
N ARG A 25 28.70 -0.96 -6.81
CA ARG A 25 27.69 -1.98 -7.14
C ARG A 25 28.19 -3.38 -6.86
N VAL A 26 29.42 -3.71 -7.25
CA VAL A 26 30.04 -5.01 -6.96
C VAL A 26 30.20 -5.20 -5.46
N LEU A 27 30.73 -4.22 -4.73
CA LEU A 27 30.86 -4.26 -3.27
C LEU A 27 29.50 -4.42 -2.58
N LYS A 28 28.48 -3.65 -2.96
CA LYS A 28 27.12 -3.83 -2.43
C LYS A 28 26.57 -5.23 -2.71
N HIS A 29 26.79 -5.75 -3.91
CA HIS A 29 26.36 -7.10 -4.27
C HIS A 29 27.12 -8.18 -3.50
N THR A 30 28.44 -8.06 -3.35
CA THR A 30 29.27 -9.01 -2.60
C THR A 30 28.94 -8.98 -1.11
N VAL A 31 28.81 -7.79 -0.52
CA VAL A 31 28.39 -7.62 0.89
C VAL A 31 26.98 -8.16 1.09
N CYS A 32 26.04 -7.87 0.20
CA CYS A 32 24.69 -8.42 0.26
C CYS A 32 24.70 -9.96 0.20
N VAL A 33 25.44 -10.55 -0.74
CA VAL A 33 25.57 -12.02 -0.84
C VAL A 33 26.21 -12.61 0.43
N CYS A 34 27.29 -12.01 0.95
CA CYS A 34 27.91 -12.48 2.18
C CYS A 34 26.96 -12.40 3.38
N VAL A 35 26.24 -11.30 3.55
CA VAL A 35 25.24 -11.13 4.62
C VAL A 35 24.11 -12.13 4.47
N CYS A 36 23.54 -12.28 3.27
CA CYS A 36 22.48 -13.26 3.01
C CYS A 36 22.93 -14.69 3.31
N VAL A 37 24.14 -15.08 2.88
CA VAL A 37 24.69 -16.42 3.18
C VAL A 37 24.91 -16.59 4.69
N CYS A 38 25.45 -15.58 5.39
CA CYS A 38 25.61 -15.63 6.84
C CYS A 38 24.28 -15.78 7.56
N VAL A 39 23.25 -15.01 7.20
CA VAL A 39 21.92 -15.11 7.81
C VAL A 39 21.29 -16.48 7.53
N CYS A 40 21.32 -16.96 6.28
CA CYS A 40 20.77 -18.28 5.95
C CYS A 40 21.47 -19.41 6.73
N VAL A 41 22.80 -19.34 6.88
CA VAL A 41 23.56 -20.32 7.67
C VAL A 41 23.23 -20.21 9.15
N CYS A 42 23.17 -19.00 9.72
CA CYS A 42 22.80 -18.78 11.11
C CYS A 42 21.40 -19.31 11.43
N VAL A 43 20.41 -19.03 10.58
CA VAL A 43 19.03 -19.51 10.72
C VAL A 43 18.98 -21.04 10.67
N CYS A 44 19.63 -21.65 9.67
CA CYS A 44 19.69 -23.10 9.53
C CYS A 44 20.33 -23.76 10.76
N VAL A 45 21.47 -23.24 11.23
CA VAL A 45 22.16 -23.75 12.42
C VAL A 45 21.29 -23.59 13.68
N CYS A 46 20.62 -22.45 13.85
CA CYS A 46 19.75 -22.20 15.00
C CYS A 46 18.61 -23.23 15.07
N VAL A 47 17.93 -23.49 13.96
CA VAL A 47 16.80 -24.42 13.94
C VAL A 47 17.25 -25.87 14.06
N LEU A 48 18.36 -26.24 13.41
CA LEU A 48 18.95 -27.58 13.56
C LEU A 48 19.36 -27.86 15.02
N GLN A 49 19.96 -26.88 15.71
CA GLN A 49 20.28 -27.02 17.14
C GLN A 49 19.04 -27.23 18.01
N VAL A 50 17.91 -26.60 17.68
CA VAL A 50 16.64 -26.80 18.40
C VAL A 50 16.08 -28.19 18.12
N LEU A 51 16.15 -28.67 16.88
CA LEU A 51 15.73 -30.03 16.51
C LEU A 51 16.60 -31.10 17.20
N GLU A 52 17.92 -30.88 17.29
CA GLU A 52 18.86 -31.80 17.97
C GLU A 52 18.59 -31.93 19.49
N ARG A 53 18.05 -30.89 20.14
CA ARG A 53 17.70 -30.92 21.57
C ARG A 53 16.48 -31.80 21.88
N GLY A 54 15.69 -32.15 20.87
CA GLY A 54 14.46 -32.92 21.01
C GLY A 54 13.25 -32.10 21.47
N ALA A 55 12.07 -32.69 21.36
CA ALA A 55 10.78 -32.06 21.67
C ALA A 55 10.64 -31.70 23.17
N PRO A 56 9.82 -30.68 23.53
CA PRO A 56 8.92 -29.91 22.67
C PRO A 56 9.63 -28.80 21.88
N TYR A 57 9.25 -28.64 20.61
CA TYR A 57 9.80 -27.59 19.75
C TYR A 57 8.97 -26.30 19.85
N PRO A 58 9.63 -25.11 19.99
CA PRO A 58 8.92 -23.85 19.81
C PRO A 58 8.45 -23.72 18.37
N GLN A 59 7.23 -23.22 18.16
CA GLN A 59 6.67 -23.02 16.82
C GLN A 59 7.36 -21.85 16.10
N LEU A 60 7.71 -20.80 16.85
CA LEU A 60 8.43 -19.62 16.37
C LEU A 60 9.74 -19.42 17.13
N ILE A 61 10.77 -19.03 16.40
CA ILE A 61 12.06 -18.60 16.94
C ILE A 61 12.36 -17.21 16.35
N LEU A 62 12.68 -16.25 17.21
CA LEU A 62 13.12 -14.93 16.77
C LEU A 62 14.53 -15.01 16.16
N PRO A 63 14.83 -14.24 15.10
CA PRO A 63 16.19 -14.16 14.58
C PRO A 63 17.19 -13.69 15.63
N GLU A 64 18.42 -14.21 15.57
CA GLU A 64 19.50 -13.89 16.52
C GLU A 64 19.85 -12.40 16.56
N PHE A 65 19.67 -11.70 15.43
CA PHE A 65 19.93 -10.27 15.30
C PHE A 65 18.69 -9.38 15.55
N GLY A 66 17.59 -9.96 16.06
CA GLY A 66 16.34 -9.24 16.33
C GLY A 66 15.57 -8.86 15.06
N GLY A 67 14.77 -7.80 15.16
CA GLY A 67 14.00 -7.23 14.05
C GLY A 67 12.59 -7.80 13.89
N TYR A 68 12.16 -8.69 14.78
CA TYR A 68 10.81 -9.25 14.81
C TYR A 68 10.30 -9.37 16.25
N TRP A 69 8.99 -9.23 16.45
CA TRP A 69 8.28 -9.59 17.68
C TRP A 69 7.43 -10.85 17.47
N ILE A 70 7.09 -11.54 18.57
CA ILE A 70 6.11 -12.65 18.60
C ILE A 70 4.91 -12.16 19.42
N GLU A 71 3.70 -12.41 18.94
CA GLU A 71 2.49 -12.05 19.67
C GLU A 71 2.40 -12.85 20.96
N ASP A 72 2.24 -12.16 22.08
CA ASP A 72 1.98 -12.78 23.38
C ASP A 72 0.45 -12.92 23.57
N PRO A 73 -0.09 -14.14 23.71
CA PRO A 73 -1.51 -14.36 23.98
C PRO A 73 -2.00 -13.75 25.31
N GLU A 74 -1.09 -13.39 26.22
CA GLU A 74 -1.40 -12.72 27.49
C GLU A 74 -1.34 -11.19 27.41
N ALA A 75 -0.85 -10.62 26.31
CA ALA A 75 -0.78 -9.17 26.16
C ALA A 75 -2.17 -8.52 26.05
N ASP A 76 -2.28 -7.29 26.55
CA ASP A 76 -3.51 -6.51 26.37
C ASP A 76 -3.83 -6.37 24.87
N PRO A 77 -5.09 -6.56 24.46
CA PRO A 77 -5.46 -6.47 23.08
C PRO A 77 -5.22 -5.03 22.57
N PRO A 78 -4.86 -4.84 21.29
CA PRO A 78 -4.55 -3.52 20.75
C PRO A 78 -5.72 -2.55 20.98
N PRO A 79 -5.49 -1.24 21.17
CA PRO A 79 -6.51 -0.27 21.61
C PRO A 79 -7.81 -0.31 20.80
N VAL A 80 -7.70 -0.54 19.49
CA VAL A 80 -8.84 -0.65 18.55
C VAL A 80 -9.73 -1.86 18.84
N SER A 81 -9.19 -2.90 19.49
CA SER A 81 -9.93 -4.08 19.94
C SER A 81 -10.68 -3.85 21.27
N LEU A 82 -10.32 -2.83 22.05
CA LEU A 82 -10.89 -2.56 23.39
C LEU A 82 -12.16 -1.70 23.35
N GLU A 83 -12.38 -0.88 22.32
CA GLU A 83 -13.57 -0.02 22.21
C GLU A 83 -14.90 -0.81 22.09
N ILE A 84 -14.86 -2.13 21.95
CA ILE A 84 -16.03 -2.97 21.67
C ILE A 84 -16.58 -3.67 22.93
N LYS A 85 -15.91 -3.62 24.09
CA LYS A 85 -16.45 -4.20 25.33
C LYS A 85 -17.43 -3.31 26.10
N GLY A 86 -17.74 -2.10 25.62
CA GLY A 86 -18.64 -1.15 26.30
C GLY A 86 -19.74 -0.62 25.41
N GLY A 87 -20.90 -1.29 25.39
CA GLY A 87 -22.14 -0.76 24.82
C GLY A 87 -22.86 -1.73 23.89
N GLY A 88 -23.58 -2.69 24.46
CA GLY A 88 -24.48 -3.54 23.71
C GLY A 88 -25.70 -2.75 23.22
N GLU A 89 -25.84 -2.62 21.91
CA GLU A 89 -27.14 -2.75 21.27
C GLU A 89 -27.12 -4.11 20.57
N GLU A 90 -27.96 -5.03 21.06
CA GLU A 90 -28.22 -6.33 20.43
C GLU A 90 -28.92 -6.11 19.08
N GLY A 91 -28.12 -5.80 18.06
CA GLY A 91 -28.53 -5.71 16.66
C GLY A 91 -28.09 -6.94 15.89
N ASP A 92 -29.08 -7.74 15.46
CA ASP A 92 -29.06 -8.83 14.48
C ASP A 92 -27.68 -9.16 13.86
N THR A 93 -26.87 -9.95 14.57
CA THR A 93 -25.56 -10.37 14.09
C THR A 93 -25.76 -11.48 13.04
N ALA A 94 -25.30 -11.25 11.81
CA ALA A 94 -25.49 -12.21 10.72
C ALA A 94 -24.90 -13.59 11.08
N PRO A 95 -25.50 -14.71 10.63
CA PRO A 95 -24.97 -16.04 10.88
C PRO A 95 -23.51 -16.16 10.37
N GLY A 96 -22.57 -16.43 11.29
CA GLY A 96 -21.15 -16.57 10.97
C GLY A 96 -20.26 -15.34 11.25
N ASP A 97 -20.79 -14.30 11.88
CA ASP A 97 -20.00 -13.19 12.42
C ASP A 97 -19.57 -13.48 13.86
N TYR A 98 -18.30 -13.82 14.07
CA TYR A 98 -17.75 -14.16 15.39
C TYR A 98 -17.26 -12.93 16.17
N GLY A 99 -17.61 -11.73 15.71
CA GLY A 99 -17.25 -10.46 16.36
C GLY A 99 -15.84 -9.95 16.02
N TYR A 100 -15.10 -10.64 15.16
CA TYR A 100 -13.79 -10.17 14.68
C TYR A 100 -13.98 -9.01 13.69
N ARG A 101 -13.37 -7.85 13.96
CA ARG A 101 -13.50 -6.66 13.11
C ARG A 101 -12.22 -6.37 12.34
N LEU A 102 -12.40 -5.87 11.11
CA LEU A 102 -11.30 -5.29 10.34
C LEU A 102 -10.88 -3.98 11.00
N GLU A 103 -9.58 -3.78 11.18
CA GLU A 103 -9.04 -2.51 11.63
C GLU A 103 -9.32 -1.44 10.59
N GLN A 104 -9.70 -0.25 11.05
CA GLN A 104 -10.31 0.76 10.20
C GLN A 104 -9.31 1.31 9.17
N ILE A 105 -9.70 1.26 7.89
CA ILE A 105 -9.10 2.07 6.82
C ILE A 105 -9.37 3.53 7.17
N SER A 106 -8.38 4.42 7.04
CA SER A 106 -8.46 5.84 7.37
C SER A 106 -9.86 6.42 7.08
N GLU A 107 -10.61 6.81 8.12
CA GLU A 107 -11.95 7.40 7.97
C GLU A 107 -11.93 8.58 7.00
N ALA A 108 -10.82 9.32 7.01
CA ALA A 108 -10.61 10.47 6.17
C ALA A 108 -10.57 10.10 4.66
N ALA A 109 -10.16 8.88 4.29
CA ALA A 109 -10.18 8.40 2.90
C ALA A 109 -11.61 8.18 2.36
N GLN A 110 -12.57 7.87 3.23
CA GLN A 110 -13.98 7.67 2.84
C GLN A 110 -14.87 8.89 3.14
N ALA A 111 -14.39 9.82 3.95
CA ALA A 111 -15.14 10.98 4.41
C ALA A 111 -15.71 11.81 3.25
N TYR A 112 -14.94 12.01 2.17
CA TYR A 112 -15.42 12.79 1.03
C TYR A 112 -16.62 12.15 0.33
N ARG A 113 -16.58 10.84 0.09
CA ARG A 113 -17.74 10.12 -0.46
C ARG A 113 -18.94 10.18 0.46
N LYS A 114 -18.73 9.96 1.76
CA LYS A 114 -19.79 9.89 2.77
C LYS A 114 -20.47 11.24 3.00
N HIS A 115 -19.69 12.32 3.07
CA HIS A 115 -20.16 13.62 3.54
C HIS A 115 -20.22 14.70 2.46
N PHE A 116 -19.48 14.62 1.35
CA PHE A 116 -19.36 15.72 0.38
C PHE A 116 -19.91 15.37 -1.00
N LEU A 117 -19.66 14.16 -1.50
CA LEU A 117 -20.04 13.76 -2.85
C LEU A 117 -21.57 13.81 -3.05
N GLY A 118 -22.02 14.53 -4.08
CA GLY A 118 -23.44 14.71 -4.38
C GLY A 118 -24.16 15.73 -3.49
N ARG A 119 -23.45 16.41 -2.59
CA ARG A 119 -23.98 17.46 -1.70
C ARG A 119 -23.32 18.80 -2.01
N GLU A 120 -23.94 19.91 -1.61
CA GLU A 120 -23.34 21.23 -1.74
C GLU A 120 -22.11 21.36 -0.83
N HIS A 121 -20.99 21.75 -1.40
CA HIS A 121 -19.72 21.93 -0.69
C HIS A 121 -18.75 22.78 -1.53
N LEU A 122 -17.70 23.26 -0.89
CA LEU A 122 -16.64 24.05 -1.50
C LEU A 122 -15.33 23.29 -1.49
N ASN A 123 -14.53 23.45 -2.55
CA ASN A 123 -13.19 22.90 -2.65
C ASN A 123 -12.20 24.01 -2.96
N PHE A 124 -11.07 24.01 -2.25
CA PHE A 124 -10.04 25.04 -2.32
C PHE A 124 -8.66 24.40 -2.47
N SER A 125 -7.93 24.80 -3.50
CA SER A 125 -6.56 24.38 -3.72
C SER A 125 -5.58 25.47 -3.30
N CYS A 126 -4.46 25.08 -2.71
CA CYS A 126 -3.43 25.94 -2.17
C CYS A 126 -2.04 25.35 -2.47
N SER A 127 -1.05 26.21 -2.71
CA SER A 127 0.35 25.82 -2.66
C SER A 127 1.11 26.75 -1.72
N ALA A 128 1.92 26.17 -0.84
CA ALA A 128 2.81 26.90 0.07
C ALA A 128 4.23 26.33 -0.02
N SER A 129 5.24 27.21 0.02
CA SER A 129 6.65 26.82 -0.11
C SER A 129 7.14 25.88 0.99
N SER A 130 6.51 25.90 2.16
CA SER A 130 6.86 25.08 3.33
C SER A 130 6.07 23.77 3.46
N VAL A 131 4.87 23.67 2.87
CA VAL A 131 3.93 22.53 3.07
C VAL A 131 3.64 21.76 1.78
N GLY A 132 3.95 22.35 0.62
CA GLY A 132 3.62 21.79 -0.69
C GLY A 132 2.19 22.10 -1.12
N ASN A 133 1.64 21.26 -1.99
CA ASN A 133 0.26 21.37 -2.46
C ASN A 133 -0.72 20.90 -1.38
N LEU A 134 -1.84 21.61 -1.28
CA LEU A 134 -2.88 21.45 -0.28
C LEU A 134 -4.25 21.48 -0.95
N LEU A 135 -5.15 20.61 -0.51
CA LEU A 135 -6.54 20.59 -0.99
C LEU A 135 -7.50 20.50 0.20
N LEU A 136 -8.33 21.53 0.33
CA LEU A 136 -9.34 21.67 1.37
C LEU A 136 -10.73 21.46 0.76
N SER A 137 -11.57 20.68 1.45
CA SER A 137 -12.99 20.58 1.19
C SER A 137 -13.78 21.00 2.42
N LEU A 138 -14.79 21.83 2.21
CA LEU A 138 -15.63 22.42 3.25
C LEU A 138 -17.11 22.19 2.94
N ARG A 139 -17.86 21.66 3.90
CA ARG A 139 -19.31 21.52 3.78
C ARG A 139 -20.00 21.95 5.05
N HIS A 140 -20.95 22.87 4.92
CA HIS A 140 -21.90 23.23 5.96
C HIS A 140 -23.07 22.26 5.97
N GLU A 141 -23.53 21.87 7.16
CA GLU A 141 -24.68 21.00 7.39
C GLU A 141 -25.49 21.54 8.56
N GLU A 142 -26.78 21.77 8.31
CA GLU A 142 -27.75 22.28 9.29
C GLU A 142 -28.80 21.19 9.56
N ASP A 143 -28.91 20.73 10.80
CA ASP A 143 -29.95 19.78 11.24
C ASP A 143 -30.58 20.28 12.55
N LYS A 144 -31.91 20.51 12.54
CA LYS A 144 -32.72 20.84 13.73
C LYS A 144 -32.08 21.88 14.67
N ASP A 145 -31.72 23.05 14.14
CA ASP A 145 -31.05 24.16 14.86
C ASP A 145 -29.61 23.89 15.33
N GLN A 146 -28.97 22.81 14.86
CA GLN A 146 -27.54 22.59 15.01
C GLN A 146 -26.83 22.80 13.67
N GLU A 147 -25.97 23.83 13.63
CA GLU A 147 -25.01 24.03 12.56
C GLU A 147 -23.77 23.17 12.80
N SER A 148 -23.29 22.51 11.75
CA SER A 148 -22.05 21.75 11.78
C SER A 148 -21.27 21.92 10.48
N LEU A 149 -19.95 21.81 10.61
CA LEU A 149 -19.00 21.97 9.51
C LEU A 149 -18.20 20.68 9.35
N HIS A 150 -18.22 20.11 8.15
CA HIS A 150 -17.28 19.08 7.74
C HIS A 150 -16.09 19.73 7.06
N VAL A 151 -14.90 19.41 7.57
CA VAL A 151 -13.62 19.92 7.10
C VAL A 151 -12.75 18.74 6.71
N LEU A 152 -12.29 18.71 5.46
CA LEU A 152 -11.36 17.69 4.97
C LEU A 152 -10.15 18.37 4.34
N ILE A 153 -8.99 18.20 4.97
CA ILE A 153 -7.72 18.79 4.51
C ILE A 153 -6.80 17.67 4.03
N ARG A 154 -6.26 17.83 2.82
CA ARG A 154 -5.28 16.91 2.23
C ARG A 154 -3.93 17.60 2.15
N TYR A 155 -2.95 17.00 2.82
CA TYR A 155 -1.54 17.35 2.78
C TYR A 155 -0.78 16.34 1.92
N THR A 156 0.44 16.70 1.55
CA THR A 156 1.38 15.82 0.86
C THR A 156 1.72 14.56 1.67
N HIS A 157 1.72 14.66 3.00
CA HIS A 157 2.12 13.58 3.91
C HIS A 157 0.95 12.89 4.63
N THR A 158 -0.17 13.59 4.85
CA THR A 158 -1.35 13.09 5.58
C THR A 158 -2.63 13.75 5.06
N HIS A 159 -3.80 13.24 5.42
CA HIS A 159 -5.06 13.96 5.28
C HIS A 159 -5.91 13.78 6.54
N THR A 160 -6.66 14.82 6.88
CA THR A 160 -7.41 14.90 8.13
C THR A 160 -8.85 15.27 7.84
N HIS A 161 -9.77 14.48 8.38
CA HIS A 161 -11.20 14.81 8.41
C HIS A 161 -11.59 15.28 9.81
N THR A 162 -12.35 16.36 9.90
CA THR A 162 -12.87 16.87 11.17
C THR A 162 -14.31 17.32 10.98
N HIS A 163 -15.19 16.87 11.88
CA HIS A 163 -16.57 17.34 11.98
C HIS A 163 -16.68 18.19 13.25
N THR A 164 -17.07 19.46 13.11
CA THR A 164 -17.11 20.41 14.24
C THR A 164 -18.42 21.19 14.28
N HIS A 165 -18.94 21.44 15.47
CA HIS A 165 -20.11 22.30 15.71
C HIS A 165 -19.75 23.79 15.90
N THR A 166 -18.46 24.14 15.83
CA THR A 166 -17.97 25.53 15.97
C THR A 166 -17.88 26.22 14.61
N HIS A 167 -18.32 27.48 14.51
CA HIS A 167 -18.38 28.23 13.25
C HIS A 167 -17.02 28.47 12.56
N THR A 168 -15.89 28.37 13.27
CA THR A 168 -14.54 28.48 12.69
C THR A 168 -13.50 27.66 13.47
N PRO A 169 -13.00 26.54 12.93
CA PRO A 169 -11.85 25.84 13.53
C PRO A 169 -10.60 26.74 13.55
N GLU A 170 -9.92 26.84 14.70
CA GLU A 170 -8.72 27.70 14.87
C GLU A 170 -7.62 27.41 13.81
N MET A 171 -7.56 26.17 13.30
CA MET A 171 -6.68 25.76 12.19
C MET A 171 -6.85 26.57 10.90
N PHE A 172 -8.03 27.13 10.63
CA PHE A 172 -8.28 27.96 9.43
C PHE A 172 -7.48 29.25 9.44
N THR A 173 -7.17 29.80 10.61
CA THR A 173 -6.58 31.14 10.74
C THR A 173 -5.07 31.17 10.53
N SER A 174 -4.33 30.08 10.76
CA SER A 174 -2.86 30.12 10.64
C SER A 174 -2.33 29.71 9.27
N HIS A 175 -2.97 28.75 8.58
CA HIS A 175 -2.43 28.17 7.34
C HIS A 175 -3.04 28.72 6.04
N PHE A 176 -4.27 29.25 6.08
CA PHE A 176 -4.99 29.69 4.88
C PHE A 176 -5.04 31.21 4.69
N LEU A 177 -4.56 32.02 5.64
CA LEU A 177 -4.56 33.49 5.54
C LEU A 177 -3.56 34.04 4.49
N GLU A 178 -2.56 33.26 4.06
CA GLU A 178 -1.54 33.69 3.08
C GLU A 178 -1.74 33.08 1.67
N VAL A 179 -2.91 32.49 1.41
CA VAL A 179 -3.09 31.54 0.30
C VAL A 179 -4.02 32.08 -0.78
N GLN A 180 -3.65 31.91 -2.06
CA GLN A 180 -4.55 32.14 -3.19
C GLN A 180 -5.62 31.03 -3.26
N VAL A 181 -6.78 31.31 -2.65
CA VAL A 181 -7.93 30.41 -2.64
C VAL A 181 -8.63 30.44 -4.02
N LYS A 182 -8.68 29.29 -4.72
CA LYS A 182 -9.42 29.13 -5.99
C LYS A 182 -10.57 28.14 -5.81
N SER A 183 -11.80 28.57 -6.14
CA SER A 183 -12.99 27.72 -6.11
C SER A 183 -12.96 26.73 -7.28
N GLN A 184 -13.11 25.44 -6.99
CA GLN A 184 -13.03 24.36 -7.97
C GLN A 184 -14.42 23.81 -8.30
N VAL A 185 -14.98 24.21 -9.45
CA VAL A 185 -16.27 23.70 -9.93
C VAL A 185 -16.07 22.37 -10.67
N SER A 186 -16.97 21.39 -10.44
CA SER A 186 -16.93 20.08 -11.11
C SER A 186 -15.65 19.26 -10.88
N ALA A 187 -15.09 19.37 -9.67
CA ALA A 187 -13.88 18.69 -9.23
C ALA A 187 -14.13 17.39 -8.45
N SER A 188 -15.35 17.20 -7.93
CA SER A 188 -15.63 16.20 -6.90
C SER A 188 -15.29 14.76 -7.30
N GLN A 189 -15.44 14.41 -8.59
CA GLN A 189 -15.08 13.08 -9.06
C GLN A 189 -13.56 12.83 -9.05
N LEU A 190 -12.75 13.84 -9.35
CA LEU A 190 -11.28 13.72 -9.26
C LEU A 190 -10.84 13.62 -7.81
N ILE A 191 -11.47 14.41 -6.94
CA ILE A 191 -11.16 14.46 -5.51
C ILE A 191 -11.51 13.14 -4.82
N VAL A 192 -12.70 12.57 -5.05
CA VAL A 192 -13.06 11.26 -4.48
C VAL A 192 -12.16 10.13 -5.01
N ASN A 193 -11.78 10.19 -6.29
CA ASN A 193 -10.87 9.20 -6.88
C ASN A 193 -9.45 9.28 -6.29
N TYR A 194 -9.03 10.47 -5.88
CA TYR A 194 -7.83 10.68 -5.09
C TYR A 194 -8.03 10.12 -3.69
N ASP A 195 -9.00 10.55 -2.90
CA ASP A 195 -9.14 10.08 -1.50
C ASP A 195 -9.22 8.56 -1.39
N GLU A 196 -9.97 7.93 -2.27
CA GLU A 196 -10.17 6.48 -2.26
C GLU A 196 -9.04 5.70 -2.96
N HIS A 197 -7.91 6.34 -3.26
CA HIS A 197 -6.73 5.63 -3.75
C HIS A 197 -6.13 4.67 -2.72
N GLU A 198 -6.31 4.98 -1.43
CA GLU A 198 -5.84 4.18 -0.29
C GLU A 198 -6.86 3.12 0.16
N VAL A 199 -8.12 3.22 -0.30
CA VAL A 199 -9.14 2.23 0.02
C VAL A 199 -8.86 0.96 -0.78
N ASN A 200 -8.23 0.00 -0.11
CA ASN A 200 -7.95 -1.30 -0.70
C ASN A 200 -9.02 -2.32 -0.30
N ASN A 201 -9.73 -2.84 -1.30
CA ASN A 201 -10.71 -3.93 -1.11
C ASN A 201 -10.17 -5.31 -1.53
N THR A 202 -8.88 -5.40 -1.85
CA THR A 202 -8.27 -6.58 -2.48
C THR A 202 -6.94 -6.93 -1.79
N PHE A 203 -6.82 -8.15 -1.29
CA PHE A 203 -5.65 -8.63 -0.55
C PHE A 203 -5.04 -9.85 -1.21
N LYS A 204 -3.72 -10.02 -1.02
CA LYS A 204 -2.99 -11.18 -1.48
C LYS A 204 -2.04 -11.67 -0.40
N PHE A 205 -2.08 -12.96 -0.13
CA PHE A 205 -1.29 -13.56 0.95
C PHE A 205 -0.54 -14.79 0.47
N GLY A 206 0.72 -14.90 0.89
CA GLY A 206 1.50 -16.10 0.66
C GLY A 206 0.99 -17.27 1.51
N VAL A 207 1.00 -18.49 0.97
CA VAL A 207 0.77 -19.71 1.77
C VAL A 207 1.91 -20.67 1.50
N ILE A 208 2.65 -20.99 2.56
CA ILE A 208 3.86 -21.80 2.52
C ILE A 208 3.61 -23.06 3.35
N TYR A 209 3.87 -24.21 2.77
CA TYR A 209 3.84 -25.49 3.47
C TYR A 209 5.23 -25.83 3.99
N GLN A 210 5.39 -26.01 5.31
CA GLN A 210 6.62 -26.43 5.95
C GLN A 210 6.45 -27.86 6.49
N ARG A 211 7.27 -28.77 5.98
CA ARG A 211 7.33 -30.16 6.47
C ARG A 211 8.29 -30.27 7.65
N PHE A 212 8.16 -31.36 8.40
CA PHE A 212 9.05 -31.65 9.52
C PHE A 212 10.52 -31.54 9.13
N GLY A 213 11.28 -30.77 9.91
CA GLY A 213 12.72 -30.62 9.74
C GLY A 213 13.18 -29.75 8.56
N GLN A 214 12.27 -29.13 7.80
CA GLN A 214 12.67 -28.16 6.77
C GLN A 214 13.07 -26.84 7.41
N VAL A 215 14.28 -26.35 7.07
CA VAL A 215 14.92 -25.20 7.73
C VAL A 215 15.45 -24.15 6.76
N SER A 216 15.33 -24.40 5.45
CA SER A 216 15.82 -23.50 4.41
C SER A 216 14.73 -23.06 3.45
N GLU A 217 14.88 -21.85 2.89
CA GLU A 217 13.99 -21.30 1.87
C GLU A 217 13.77 -22.27 0.69
N GLU A 218 14.85 -22.89 0.23
CA GLU A 218 14.82 -23.83 -0.89
C GLU A 218 13.95 -25.06 -0.57
N GLU A 219 14.04 -25.61 0.63
CA GLU A 219 13.21 -26.75 1.04
C GLU A 219 11.72 -26.38 1.11
N LEU A 220 11.41 -25.21 1.66
CA LEU A 220 10.03 -24.71 1.79
C LEU A 220 9.37 -24.55 0.41
N PHE A 221 10.05 -23.92 -0.55
CA PHE A 221 9.48 -23.69 -1.88
C PHE A 221 9.55 -24.91 -2.81
N ARG A 222 10.28 -25.98 -2.47
CA ARG A 222 10.32 -27.21 -3.29
C ARG A 222 9.17 -28.18 -3.05
N ASN A 223 8.35 -27.95 -2.03
CA ASN A 223 7.20 -28.81 -1.74
C ASN A 223 6.20 -28.82 -2.90
N ASN A 224 5.89 -30.01 -3.45
CA ASN A 224 5.01 -30.19 -4.61
C ASN A 224 3.78 -31.06 -4.32
N VAL A 225 3.72 -31.67 -3.14
CA VAL A 225 2.66 -32.60 -2.77
C VAL A 225 1.81 -31.95 -1.70
N GLU A 226 0.50 -31.89 -1.95
CA GLU A 226 -0.50 -31.45 -0.98
C GLU A 226 -0.94 -32.67 -0.16
N THR A 227 -0.69 -32.65 1.15
CA THR A 227 -1.17 -33.68 2.07
C THR A 227 -2.66 -33.49 2.36
N PRO A 228 -3.35 -34.52 2.90
CA PRO A 228 -4.74 -34.37 3.32
C PRO A 228 -4.95 -33.23 4.32
N ALA A 229 -4.05 -33.09 5.30
CA ALA A 229 -4.13 -32.02 6.30
C ALA A 229 -3.91 -30.64 5.67
N PHE A 230 -2.96 -30.50 4.73
CA PHE A 230 -2.76 -29.24 4.05
C PHE A 230 -3.94 -28.89 3.13
N THR A 231 -4.50 -29.87 2.42
CA THR A 231 -5.69 -29.68 1.58
C THR A 231 -6.89 -29.24 2.41
N GLU A 232 -7.11 -29.87 3.57
CA GLU A 232 -8.16 -29.48 4.53
C GLU A 232 -7.95 -28.04 5.03
N PHE A 233 -6.70 -27.66 5.34
CA PHE A 233 -6.37 -26.29 5.72
C PHE A 233 -6.65 -25.28 4.59
N LEU A 234 -6.29 -25.58 3.35
CA LEU A 234 -6.57 -24.72 2.20
C LEU A 234 -8.09 -24.49 2.02
N GLN A 235 -8.92 -25.50 2.30
CA GLN A 235 -10.39 -25.35 2.32
C GLN A 235 -10.88 -24.41 3.43
N GLN A 236 -10.15 -24.30 4.55
CA GLN A 236 -10.46 -23.31 5.58
C GLN A 236 -10.17 -21.87 5.13
N LEU A 237 -9.25 -21.67 4.17
CA LEU A 237 -8.91 -20.34 3.62
C LEU A 237 -9.90 -19.88 2.56
N GLY A 238 -10.34 -20.76 1.67
CA GLY A 238 -11.20 -20.38 0.55
C GLY A 238 -11.50 -21.50 -0.41
N ASP A 239 -12.12 -21.12 -1.52
CA ASP A 239 -12.47 -22.04 -2.59
C ASP A 239 -11.27 -22.21 -3.53
N THR A 240 -11.05 -23.44 -4.00
CA THR A 240 -10.10 -23.67 -5.08
C THR A 240 -10.73 -23.21 -6.39
N VAL A 241 -10.12 -22.23 -7.05
CA VAL A 241 -10.61 -21.62 -8.30
C VAL A 241 -9.65 -21.92 -9.45
N GLU A 242 -10.19 -22.14 -10.64
CA GLU A 242 -9.40 -22.20 -11.88
C GLU A 242 -8.96 -20.78 -12.27
N LEU A 243 -7.68 -20.63 -12.65
CA LEU A 243 -7.11 -19.33 -13.01
C LEU A 243 -7.45 -18.91 -14.43
N GLN A 244 -7.62 -19.87 -15.34
CA GLN A 244 -7.98 -19.59 -16.73
C GLN A 244 -9.31 -18.82 -16.77
N ASP A 245 -9.29 -17.62 -17.36
CA ASP A 245 -10.45 -16.73 -17.49
C ASP A 245 -11.10 -16.26 -16.17
N PHE A 246 -10.43 -16.43 -15.03
CA PHE A 246 -10.92 -15.99 -13.71
C PHE A 246 -11.28 -14.50 -13.70
N LYS A 247 -12.45 -14.16 -13.14
CA LYS A 247 -13.02 -12.80 -13.17
C LYS A 247 -12.85 -12.00 -11.89
N GLY A 248 -12.52 -12.65 -10.78
CA GLY A 248 -12.26 -11.96 -9.50
C GLY A 248 -10.86 -11.35 -9.43
N PHE A 249 -10.52 -10.83 -8.26
CA PHE A 249 -9.18 -10.31 -7.99
C PHE A 249 -8.11 -11.39 -8.15
N ARG A 250 -7.24 -11.25 -9.16
CA ARG A 250 -6.24 -12.26 -9.53
C ARG A 250 -4.93 -12.22 -8.73
N GLY A 251 -4.72 -11.26 -7.82
CA GLY A 251 -3.49 -11.19 -7.00
C GLY A 251 -2.16 -10.98 -7.75
N GLY A 252 -2.18 -10.81 -9.08
CA GLY A 252 -0.98 -10.82 -9.93
C GLY A 252 -0.66 -12.17 -10.56
N LEU A 253 -1.53 -13.17 -10.37
CA LEU A 253 -1.50 -14.43 -11.10
C LEU A 253 -1.94 -14.23 -12.57
N ASP A 254 -1.46 -15.12 -13.42
CA ASP A 254 -1.80 -15.20 -14.83
C ASP A 254 -3.12 -15.94 -15.02
N VAL A 255 -4.06 -15.26 -15.68
CA VAL A 255 -5.41 -15.77 -15.97
C VAL A 255 -5.62 -16.03 -17.47
N SER A 256 -4.58 -15.86 -18.29
CA SER A 256 -4.67 -15.89 -19.74
C SER A 256 -3.76 -16.93 -20.39
N HIS A 257 -2.58 -17.21 -19.82
CA HIS A 257 -1.59 -18.08 -20.44
C HIS A 257 -1.11 -19.22 -19.53
N GLY A 258 -1.70 -19.39 -18.34
CA GLY A 258 -1.38 -20.49 -17.41
C GLY A 258 0.05 -20.46 -16.84
N GLN A 259 0.72 -19.31 -16.86
CA GLN A 259 2.13 -19.20 -16.43
C GLN A 259 2.33 -19.29 -14.91
N THR A 260 1.26 -19.17 -14.12
CA THR A 260 1.33 -19.15 -12.65
C THR A 260 0.52 -20.29 -12.01
N GLY A 261 0.44 -21.42 -12.72
CA GLY A 261 -0.37 -22.57 -12.31
C GLY A 261 -1.76 -22.52 -12.94
N SER A 262 -2.52 -23.59 -12.74
CA SER A 262 -3.89 -23.72 -13.27
C SER A 262 -4.96 -23.34 -12.25
N HIS A 263 -4.65 -23.43 -10.96
CA HIS A 263 -5.60 -23.17 -9.87
C HIS A 263 -4.94 -22.37 -8.75
N SER A 264 -5.76 -21.69 -7.96
CA SER A 264 -5.35 -21.14 -6.67
C SER A 264 -6.48 -21.21 -5.66
N VAL A 265 -6.27 -20.67 -4.46
CA VAL A 265 -7.31 -20.51 -3.43
C VAL A 265 -7.74 -19.05 -3.38
N TYR A 266 -9.05 -18.83 -3.36
CA TYR A 266 -9.65 -17.50 -3.39
C TYR A 266 -10.85 -17.42 -2.46
N THR A 267 -11.11 -16.25 -1.87
CA THR A 267 -12.35 -16.01 -1.14
C THR A 267 -12.74 -14.54 -1.12
N VAL A 268 -13.99 -14.28 -0.73
CA VAL A 268 -14.46 -12.95 -0.35
C VAL A 268 -14.78 -12.98 1.15
N HIS A 269 -14.09 -12.14 1.93
CA HIS A 269 -14.30 -12.01 3.37
C HIS A 269 -14.64 -10.57 3.71
N ARG A 270 -15.81 -10.30 4.33
CA ARG A 270 -16.23 -8.94 4.70
C ARG A 270 -16.10 -7.91 3.56
N GLN A 271 -16.54 -8.30 2.36
CA GLN A 271 -16.47 -7.52 1.10
C GLN A 271 -15.03 -7.28 0.58
N GLN A 272 -14.04 -7.97 1.15
CA GLN A 272 -12.65 -7.96 0.71
C GLN A 272 -12.38 -9.20 -0.14
N GLU A 273 -11.89 -9.01 -1.38
CA GLU A 273 -11.44 -10.13 -2.21
C GLU A 273 -10.04 -10.55 -1.78
N ILE A 274 -9.80 -11.85 -1.57
CA ILE A 274 -8.52 -12.38 -1.11
C ILE A 274 -8.05 -13.45 -2.09
N MET A 275 -6.87 -13.24 -2.69
CA MET A 275 -6.17 -14.23 -3.51
C MET A 275 -4.98 -14.81 -2.76
N PHE A 276 -4.92 -16.12 -2.59
CA PHE A 276 -3.77 -16.77 -1.95
C PHE A 276 -2.72 -17.17 -2.99
N HIS A 277 -1.45 -16.94 -2.70
CA HIS A 277 -0.33 -17.47 -3.45
C HIS A 277 0.14 -18.77 -2.78
N VAL A 278 -0.49 -19.89 -3.14
CA VAL A 278 -0.21 -21.19 -2.53
C VAL A 278 1.04 -21.82 -3.16
N SER A 279 2.08 -22.06 -2.36
CA SER A 279 3.39 -22.52 -2.85
C SER A 279 3.30 -23.79 -3.70
N THR A 280 2.46 -24.76 -3.33
CA THR A 280 2.26 -26.02 -4.06
C THR A 280 1.47 -25.87 -5.36
N LYS A 281 0.65 -24.82 -5.50
CA LYS A 281 -0.17 -24.55 -6.70
C LYS A 281 0.56 -23.68 -7.73
N LEU A 282 1.60 -22.97 -7.30
CA LEU A 282 2.51 -22.24 -8.19
C LEU A 282 3.45 -23.21 -8.94
N PRO A 283 3.86 -22.87 -10.18
CA PRO A 283 4.67 -23.76 -11.00
C PRO A 283 5.98 -24.16 -10.32
N PHE A 284 6.30 -25.44 -10.40
CA PHE A 284 7.60 -25.97 -10.01
C PHE A 284 8.54 -25.94 -11.22
N THR A 285 9.76 -25.42 -11.05
CA THR A 285 10.76 -25.41 -12.11
C THR A 285 11.91 -26.36 -11.75
N GLU A 286 12.06 -27.45 -12.50
CA GLU A 286 13.19 -28.36 -12.32
C GLU A 286 14.53 -27.64 -12.56
N GLY A 287 15.51 -27.88 -11.68
CA GLY A 287 16.84 -27.26 -11.77
C GLY A 287 16.95 -25.85 -11.17
N ASP A 288 15.84 -25.18 -10.86
CA ASP A 288 15.83 -23.90 -10.13
C ASP A 288 15.78 -24.16 -8.61
N THR A 289 16.93 -24.16 -7.93
CA THR A 289 16.97 -24.45 -6.48
C THR A 289 16.21 -23.40 -5.65
N GLN A 290 16.16 -22.15 -6.12
CA GLN A 290 15.50 -21.05 -5.44
C GLN A 290 14.00 -20.96 -5.76
N GLN A 291 13.50 -21.73 -6.73
CA GLN A 291 12.10 -21.71 -7.18
C GLN A 291 11.60 -20.28 -7.40
N LEU A 292 12.32 -19.51 -8.23
CA LEU A 292 12.12 -18.08 -8.42
C LEU A 292 10.70 -17.72 -8.83
N GLN A 293 10.00 -18.59 -9.57
CA GLN A 293 8.59 -18.36 -9.92
C GLN A 293 7.69 -18.33 -8.68
N ARG A 294 7.89 -19.24 -7.72
CA ARG A 294 7.14 -19.26 -6.45
C ARG A 294 7.51 -18.08 -5.58
N LYS A 295 8.82 -17.86 -5.42
CA LYS A 295 9.38 -16.76 -4.62
C LYS A 295 8.98 -15.38 -5.17
N ARG A 296 8.84 -15.22 -6.47
CA ARG A 296 8.39 -13.95 -7.08
C ARG A 296 6.98 -13.56 -6.66
N HIS A 297 6.09 -14.52 -6.43
CA HIS A 297 4.75 -14.22 -5.96
C HIS A 297 4.76 -14.05 -4.44
N ILE A 298 5.11 -15.11 -3.71
CA ILE A 298 5.03 -15.16 -2.24
C ILE A 298 6.00 -14.16 -1.59
N GLY A 299 7.23 -14.05 -2.10
CA GLY A 299 8.23 -13.12 -1.59
C GLY A 299 7.93 -11.65 -1.88
N ASN A 300 6.90 -11.34 -2.69
CA ASN A 300 6.40 -9.97 -2.92
C ASN A 300 5.06 -9.71 -2.23
N ASP A 301 4.55 -10.67 -1.45
CA ASP A 301 3.42 -10.43 -0.55
C ASP A 301 3.91 -9.74 0.72
N ILE A 302 2.98 -9.08 1.43
CA ILE A 302 3.28 -8.39 2.70
C ILE A 302 3.15 -9.35 3.88
N VAL A 303 2.15 -10.22 3.83
CA VAL A 303 1.83 -11.20 4.87
C VAL A 303 1.80 -12.60 4.27
N ALA A 304 2.35 -13.58 4.99
CA ALA A 304 2.29 -14.99 4.61
C ALA A 304 1.82 -15.89 5.75
N VAL A 305 1.11 -16.95 5.38
CA VAL A 305 0.79 -18.06 6.27
C VAL A 305 1.80 -19.18 6.09
N VAL A 306 2.30 -19.73 7.19
CA VAL A 306 3.12 -20.95 7.19
C VAL A 306 2.31 -22.08 7.81
N PHE A 307 1.96 -23.09 7.01
CA PHE A 307 1.25 -24.27 7.47
C PHE A 307 2.21 -25.40 7.83
N GLN A 308 1.97 -26.05 8.99
CA GLN A 308 2.77 -27.15 9.51
C GLN A 308 1.85 -28.32 9.92
N GLU A 309 2.25 -29.55 9.62
CA GLU A 309 1.58 -30.76 10.16
C GLU A 309 2.24 -31.25 11.45
N GLU A 310 3.55 -31.10 11.53
CA GLU A 310 4.35 -31.52 12.67
C GLU A 310 5.10 -30.31 13.23
N ALA A 311 5.28 -30.29 14.56
CA ALA A 311 5.96 -29.20 15.25
C ALA A 311 7.36 -29.00 14.67
N THR A 312 7.55 -27.88 13.98
CA THR A 312 8.81 -27.53 13.34
C THR A 312 9.07 -26.06 13.64
N PRO A 313 10.23 -25.69 14.20
CA PRO A 313 10.50 -24.28 14.43
C PRO A 313 10.55 -23.49 13.12
N PHE A 314 9.93 -22.32 13.11
CA PHE A 314 10.00 -21.36 12.01
C PHE A 314 10.70 -20.08 12.47
N VAL A 315 11.59 -19.56 11.63
CA VAL A 315 12.25 -18.26 11.83
C VAL A 315 11.87 -17.39 10.62
N PRO A 316 11.38 -16.15 10.80
CA PRO A 316 11.01 -15.27 9.68
C PRO A 316 12.11 -15.06 8.63
N ASP A 317 13.37 -14.98 9.09
CA ASP A 317 14.55 -14.83 8.23
C ASP A 317 14.88 -16.09 7.40
N MET A 318 14.16 -17.21 7.58
CA MET A 318 14.24 -18.36 6.65
C MET A 318 13.88 -17.97 5.23
N ILE A 319 13.04 -16.95 5.04
CA ILE A 319 12.59 -16.50 3.73
C ILE A 319 13.13 -15.09 3.48
N ALA A 320 14.06 -14.99 2.53
CA ALA A 320 14.68 -13.73 2.19
C ALA A 320 13.74 -12.89 1.33
N SER A 321 13.02 -11.97 1.97
CA SER A 321 12.11 -11.03 1.33
C SER A 321 12.25 -9.61 1.87
N ASN A 322 12.04 -8.67 0.96
CA ASN A 322 11.93 -7.25 1.24
C ASN A 322 10.48 -6.80 1.57
N PHE A 323 9.51 -7.65 1.27
CA PHE A 323 8.09 -7.31 1.36
C PHE A 323 7.39 -8.06 2.49
N LEU A 324 7.79 -9.30 2.80
CA LEU A 324 7.22 -10.06 3.90
C LEU A 324 7.57 -9.40 5.24
N HIS A 325 6.57 -8.83 5.90
CA HIS A 325 6.71 -8.15 7.19
C HIS A 325 5.97 -8.87 8.31
N ALA A 326 4.99 -9.73 8.02
CA ALA A 326 4.28 -10.52 9.01
C ALA A 326 4.07 -11.97 8.56
N PHE A 327 4.13 -12.88 9.53
CA PHE A 327 3.88 -14.30 9.36
C PHE A 327 2.88 -14.81 10.38
N ILE A 328 1.92 -15.60 9.93
CA ILE A 328 1.00 -16.36 10.77
C ILE A 328 1.32 -17.84 10.58
N VAL A 329 1.82 -18.50 11.63
CA VAL A 329 2.15 -19.92 11.59
C VAL A 329 0.97 -20.72 12.13
N VAL A 330 0.45 -21.64 11.32
CA VAL A 330 -0.68 -22.51 11.64
C VAL A 330 -0.19 -23.95 11.65
N GLN A 331 -0.17 -24.57 12.82
CA GLN A 331 0.18 -25.97 12.98
C GLN A 331 -1.08 -26.80 13.21
N ALA A 332 -1.28 -27.85 12.42
CA ALA A 332 -2.31 -28.85 12.68
C ALA A 332 -2.00 -29.61 13.96
N GLU A 333 -2.99 -29.68 14.86
CA GLU A 333 -2.95 -30.57 16.02
C GLU A 333 -3.92 -31.73 15.86
N GLU A 334 -3.72 -32.77 16.66
CA GLU A 334 -4.65 -33.89 16.76
C GLU A 334 -6.06 -33.39 17.14
N ARG A 335 -7.09 -34.15 16.75
CA ARG A 335 -8.50 -33.90 17.13
C ARG A 335 -9.16 -32.66 16.52
N GLY A 336 -8.59 -32.12 15.44
CA GLY A 336 -9.25 -31.07 14.65
C GLY A 336 -9.08 -29.67 15.25
N PHE A 337 -7.89 -29.38 15.75
CA PHE A 337 -7.48 -28.06 16.22
C PHE A 337 -6.29 -27.54 15.40
N TYR A 338 -6.11 -26.22 15.43
CA TYR A 338 -4.95 -25.52 14.91
C TYR A 338 -4.29 -24.70 16.01
N LYS A 339 -3.00 -24.91 16.21
CA LYS A 339 -2.15 -24.03 17.02
C LYS A 339 -1.63 -22.89 16.17
N VAL A 340 -1.84 -21.66 16.63
CA VAL A 340 -1.50 -20.45 15.87
C VAL A 340 -0.44 -19.65 16.63
N SER A 341 0.59 -19.21 15.90
CA SER A 341 1.55 -18.22 16.40
C SER A 341 1.72 -17.10 15.37
N VAL A 342 1.99 -15.89 15.83
CA VAL A 342 2.12 -14.70 14.97
C VAL A 342 3.45 -14.02 15.25
N THR A 343 4.12 -13.58 14.18
CA THR A 343 5.32 -12.75 14.27
C THR A 343 5.33 -11.70 13.17
N ALA A 344 5.82 -10.51 13.47
CA ALA A 344 6.01 -9.45 12.50
C ALA A 344 7.27 -8.64 12.79
N ARG A 345 7.70 -7.82 11.83
CA ARG A 345 8.84 -6.90 11.98
C ARG A 345 8.62 -5.96 13.16
N GLU A 346 9.69 -5.55 13.83
CA GLU A 346 9.65 -4.68 15.02
C GLU A 346 8.92 -3.34 14.81
N ASP A 347 8.94 -2.80 13.60
CA ASP A 347 8.27 -1.55 13.22
C ASP A 347 6.80 -1.72 12.84
N VAL A 348 6.28 -2.95 12.82
CA VAL A 348 4.86 -3.24 12.60
C VAL A 348 4.13 -3.20 13.95
N PRO A 349 3.10 -2.36 14.13
CA PRO A 349 2.32 -2.33 15.37
C PRO A 349 1.54 -3.64 15.56
N ALA A 350 1.16 -3.94 16.80
CA ALA A 350 0.27 -5.07 17.10
C ALA A 350 -1.08 -4.92 16.36
N PHE A 351 -1.66 -6.05 15.95
CA PHE A 351 -2.89 -6.09 15.16
C PHE A 351 -3.83 -7.20 15.63
N GLY A 352 -5.12 -6.96 15.53
CA GLY A 352 -6.18 -7.88 15.97
C GLY A 352 -6.59 -8.91 14.89
N PRO A 353 -7.49 -9.85 15.22
CA PRO A 353 -7.97 -10.16 16.57
C PRO A 353 -6.86 -10.77 17.46
N PRO A 354 -6.88 -10.54 18.79
CA PRO A 354 -5.87 -11.11 19.69
C PRO A 354 -5.90 -12.64 19.66
N LEU A 355 -4.74 -13.27 19.83
CA LEU A 355 -4.68 -14.73 20.01
C LEU A 355 -5.46 -15.17 21.26
N PRO A 356 -6.20 -16.31 21.20
CA PRO A 356 -6.77 -16.88 22.42
C PRO A 356 -5.68 -17.41 23.35
N ASN A 357 -6.00 -17.59 24.63
CA ASN A 357 -5.14 -18.27 25.59
C ASN A 357 -5.82 -19.55 26.10
N PRO A 358 -5.34 -20.76 25.72
CA PRO A 358 -4.17 -21.03 24.88
C PRO A 358 -4.41 -20.69 23.39
N ALA A 359 -3.32 -20.45 22.63
CA ALA A 359 -3.34 -20.06 21.21
C ALA A 359 -3.71 -21.22 20.26
N VAL A 360 -4.82 -21.88 20.55
CA VAL A 360 -5.34 -23.06 19.87
C VAL A 360 -6.80 -22.83 19.52
N LEU A 361 -7.13 -22.94 18.23
CA LEU A 361 -8.47 -22.75 17.70
C LEU A 361 -9.01 -24.06 17.11
N LYS A 362 -10.31 -24.30 17.23
CA LYS A 362 -10.96 -25.46 16.61
C LYS A 362 -11.12 -25.22 15.11
N LYS A 363 -10.91 -26.25 14.29
CA LYS A 363 -11.24 -26.22 12.86
C LYS A 363 -12.71 -25.86 12.66
N GLY A 364 -12.99 -24.95 11.72
CA GLY A 364 -14.34 -24.53 11.41
C GLY A 364 -14.47 -23.04 11.07
N PRO A 365 -15.70 -22.54 10.95
CA PRO A 365 -15.94 -21.17 10.46
C PRO A 365 -15.42 -20.08 11.40
N GLU A 366 -15.33 -20.33 12.71
CA GLU A 366 -14.72 -19.40 13.68
C GLU A 366 -13.22 -19.20 13.43
N PHE A 367 -12.47 -20.29 13.25
CA PHE A 367 -11.05 -20.23 12.90
C PHE A 367 -10.85 -19.52 11.56
N ARG A 368 -11.73 -19.78 10.58
CA ARG A 368 -11.72 -19.09 9.29
C ARG A 368 -11.91 -17.57 9.47
N ASP A 369 -12.94 -17.13 10.19
CA ASP A 369 -13.20 -15.70 10.43
C ASP A 369 -12.03 -15.05 11.19
N PHE A 370 -11.48 -15.73 12.20
CA PHE A 370 -10.28 -15.30 12.92
C PHE A 370 -9.10 -15.11 11.97
N LEU A 371 -8.73 -16.13 11.21
CA LEU A 371 -7.51 -16.14 10.39
C LEU A 371 -7.60 -15.11 9.24
N LEU A 372 -8.72 -15.04 8.54
CA LEU A 372 -8.89 -14.08 7.44
C LEU A 372 -8.89 -12.63 7.95
N THR A 373 -9.52 -12.37 9.09
CA THR A 373 -9.49 -11.04 9.72
C THR A 373 -8.08 -10.70 10.21
N LYS A 374 -7.37 -11.65 10.83
CA LYS A 374 -5.98 -11.49 11.30
C LYS A 374 -5.02 -11.19 10.15
N LEU A 375 -5.18 -11.85 9.00
CA LEU A 375 -4.37 -11.60 7.81
C LEU A 375 -4.56 -10.19 7.23
N ILE A 376 -5.81 -9.74 7.11
CA ILE A 376 -6.10 -8.39 6.63
C ILE A 376 -5.53 -7.35 7.59
N ASN A 377 -5.79 -7.50 8.89
CA ASN A 377 -5.29 -6.57 9.90
C ASN A 377 -3.76 -6.57 9.97
N ALA A 378 -3.11 -7.71 9.77
CA ALA A 378 -1.65 -7.79 9.65
C ALA A 378 -1.13 -6.93 8.49
N GLU A 379 -1.76 -6.98 7.32
CA GLU A 379 -1.35 -6.17 6.17
C GLU A 379 -1.61 -4.67 6.41
N LEU A 380 -2.77 -4.33 6.99
CA LEU A 380 -3.09 -2.95 7.39
C LEU A 380 -2.10 -2.40 8.42
N ALA A 381 -1.66 -3.21 9.38
CA ALA A 381 -0.61 -2.83 10.31
C ALA A 381 0.76 -2.69 9.63
N CYS A 382 1.09 -3.57 8.68
CA CYS A 382 2.33 -3.46 7.91
C CYS A 382 2.43 -2.14 7.15
N TYR A 383 1.32 -1.57 6.64
CA TYR A 383 1.36 -0.24 6.01
C TYR A 383 1.80 0.89 6.95
N LYS A 384 1.67 0.71 8.26
CA LYS A 384 2.13 1.65 9.30
C LYS A 384 3.63 1.52 9.60
N SER A 385 4.31 0.51 9.04
CA SER A 385 5.75 0.32 9.18
C SER A 385 6.53 1.41 8.45
N GLU A 386 7.76 1.70 8.87
CA GLU A 386 8.53 2.83 8.35
C GLU A 386 8.72 2.73 6.82
N ARG A 387 9.01 1.53 6.33
CA ARG A 387 9.27 1.27 4.92
C ARG A 387 8.02 1.52 4.06
N PHE A 388 6.87 1.02 4.49
CA PHE A 388 5.63 1.14 3.72
C PHE A 388 5.01 2.52 3.87
N ALA A 389 5.04 3.12 5.05
CA ALA A 389 4.58 4.48 5.29
C ALA A 389 5.31 5.50 4.38
N ARG A 390 6.64 5.39 4.24
CA ARG A 390 7.41 6.25 3.31
C ARG A 390 7.03 6.05 1.84
N LEU A 391 6.68 4.82 1.44
CA LEU A 391 6.27 4.54 0.07
C LEU A 391 4.88 5.10 -0.23
N GLU A 392 3.99 5.00 0.75
CA GLU A 392 2.64 5.55 0.71
C GLU A 392 2.67 7.07 0.69
N GLU A 393 3.47 7.71 1.56
CA GLU A 393 3.66 9.16 1.60
C GLU A 393 4.11 9.72 0.24
N ARG A 394 5.11 9.08 -0.38
CA ARG A 394 5.59 9.48 -1.71
C ARG A 394 4.53 9.33 -2.79
N THR A 395 3.68 8.32 -2.69
CA THR A 395 2.56 8.12 -3.60
C THR A 395 1.54 9.23 -3.41
N ARG A 396 1.13 9.47 -2.16
CA ARG A 396 0.13 10.45 -1.77
C ARG A 396 0.52 11.83 -2.26
N ALA A 397 1.77 12.24 -2.04
CA ALA A 397 2.32 13.50 -2.53
C ALA A 397 2.24 13.60 -4.06
N ALA A 398 2.72 12.59 -4.79
CA ALA A 398 2.72 12.62 -6.26
C ALA A 398 1.31 12.65 -6.87
N LEU A 399 0.36 11.92 -6.26
CA LEU A 399 -1.04 11.92 -6.67
C LEU A 399 -1.71 13.26 -6.35
N LEU A 400 -1.37 13.88 -5.22
CA LEU A 400 -1.89 15.18 -4.82
C LEU A 400 -1.40 16.29 -5.74
N ASP A 401 -0.11 16.27 -6.09
CA ASP A 401 0.47 17.21 -7.07
C ASP A 401 -0.24 17.10 -8.41
N THR A 402 -0.45 15.87 -8.89
CA THR A 402 -1.18 15.61 -10.15
C THR A 402 -2.63 16.12 -10.08
N LEU A 403 -3.32 15.88 -8.96
CA LEU A 403 -4.68 16.37 -8.75
C LEU A 403 -4.72 17.90 -8.74
N HIS A 404 -3.79 18.53 -8.01
CA HIS A 404 -3.69 19.98 -7.91
C HIS A 404 -3.52 20.62 -9.29
N ASP A 405 -2.61 20.11 -10.12
CA ASP A 405 -2.36 20.62 -11.47
C ASP A 405 -3.59 20.49 -12.37
N GLU A 406 -4.29 19.35 -12.33
CA GLU A 406 -5.50 19.13 -13.14
C GLU A 406 -6.66 20.03 -12.69
N LEU A 407 -6.84 20.21 -11.38
CA LEU A 407 -7.83 21.13 -10.82
C LEU A 407 -7.52 22.58 -11.23
N TYR A 408 -6.26 22.99 -11.11
CA TYR A 408 -5.80 24.30 -11.55
C TYR A 408 -6.10 24.54 -13.03
N ARG A 409 -5.72 23.59 -13.90
CA ARG A 409 -5.94 23.65 -15.34
C ARG A 409 -7.44 23.81 -15.68
N ARG A 410 -8.31 22.99 -15.10
CA ARG A 410 -9.77 23.09 -15.32
C ARG A 410 -10.34 24.42 -14.89
N SER A 411 -9.91 24.93 -13.74
CA SER A 411 -10.32 26.25 -13.26
C SER A 411 -9.89 27.38 -14.19
N GLN A 412 -8.67 27.33 -14.75
CA GLN A 412 -8.22 28.33 -15.73
C GLN A 412 -9.03 28.29 -17.03
N CYS A 413 -9.35 27.09 -17.54
CA CYS A 413 -10.20 26.93 -18.72
C CYS A 413 -11.60 27.51 -18.47
N MET A 414 -12.20 27.22 -17.32
CA MET A 414 -13.52 27.74 -16.95
C MET A 414 -13.56 29.27 -16.84
N LEU A 415 -12.47 29.88 -16.37
CA LEU A 415 -12.33 31.34 -16.27
C LEU A 415 -11.98 32.01 -17.61
N GLY A 416 -11.85 31.25 -18.71
CA GLY A 416 -11.49 31.77 -20.03
C GLY A 416 -10.05 32.29 -20.13
N LEU A 417 -9.19 31.95 -19.17
CA LEU A 417 -7.80 32.43 -19.09
C LEU A 417 -6.84 31.61 -19.95
N THR A 418 -7.30 30.50 -20.53
CA THR A 418 -6.57 29.69 -21.52
C THR A 418 -7.36 29.65 -22.82
N SER A 419 -7.27 30.70 -23.63
CA SER A 419 -7.71 30.68 -25.03
C SER A 419 -6.50 30.61 -25.96
N GLY A 420 -6.31 29.47 -26.64
CA GLY A 420 -5.44 29.34 -27.80
C GLY A 420 -4.03 28.80 -27.53
N LEU A 421 -3.86 27.49 -27.75
CA LEU A 421 -2.87 26.82 -28.60
C LEU A 421 -3.06 25.31 -28.35
N GLU A 422 -3.32 24.55 -29.43
CA GLU A 422 -3.62 23.09 -29.46
C GLU A 422 -5.09 22.64 -29.46
N GLU A 423 -5.97 23.33 -30.19
CA GLU A 423 -7.26 22.75 -30.60
C GLU A 423 -7.47 22.83 -32.13
N GLU A 424 -6.51 22.32 -32.91
CA GLU A 424 -6.78 21.86 -34.27
C GLU A 424 -6.04 20.54 -34.50
N GLY A 425 -6.79 19.43 -34.51
CA GLY A 425 -6.32 18.14 -35.01
C GLY A 425 -6.38 16.97 -34.04
N ARG A 426 -7.52 16.72 -33.37
CA ARG A 426 -7.97 15.37 -32.94
C ARG A 426 -9.38 15.41 -32.34
N ALA A 427 -10.36 15.83 -33.14
CA ALA A 427 -11.74 15.45 -32.93
C ALA A 427 -12.03 14.22 -33.82
N GLU A 428 -11.69 13.03 -33.32
CA GLU A 428 -12.37 11.77 -33.67
C GLU A 428 -11.82 10.64 -32.78
N ASN A 429 -12.76 9.90 -32.18
CA ASN A 429 -12.62 8.71 -31.31
C ASN A 429 -12.46 8.95 -29.80
N GLY A 430 -13.61 9.12 -29.13
CA GLY A 430 -14.07 8.27 -28.03
C GLY A 430 -13.21 8.09 -26.76
N HIS A 431 -13.77 8.51 -25.62
CA HIS A 431 -13.45 8.09 -24.24
C HIS A 431 -12.00 8.26 -23.78
N ALA A 432 -11.67 9.42 -23.21
CA ALA A 432 -10.44 9.62 -22.44
C ALA A 432 -10.71 10.39 -21.13
N HIS A 433 -11.28 9.70 -20.15
CA HIS A 433 -11.37 10.19 -18.78
C HIS A 433 -10.81 9.10 -17.84
N GLY A 434 -9.48 9.09 -17.64
CA GLY A 434 -8.82 8.08 -16.79
C GLY A 434 -7.28 8.01 -16.87
N GLY A 435 -6.64 8.63 -17.85
CA GLY A 435 -5.29 8.27 -18.32
C GLY A 435 -4.14 8.16 -17.30
N LEU A 436 -3.97 9.09 -16.34
CA LEU A 436 -2.76 9.11 -15.49
C LEU A 436 -2.97 8.54 -14.09
N LEU A 437 -4.07 8.90 -13.41
CA LEU A 437 -4.39 8.36 -12.09
C LEU A 437 -4.66 6.85 -12.17
N GLU A 438 -5.29 6.38 -13.25
CA GLU A 438 -5.44 4.95 -13.52
C GLU A 438 -4.09 4.31 -13.89
N SER A 439 -3.21 5.00 -14.62
CA SER A 439 -1.85 4.51 -14.89
C SER A 439 -0.97 4.43 -13.64
N ILE A 440 -1.11 5.35 -12.68
CA ILE A 440 -0.40 5.32 -11.40
C ILE A 440 -1.00 4.24 -10.50
N LYS A 441 -2.34 4.13 -10.40
CA LYS A 441 -3.01 3.02 -9.70
C LYS A 441 -2.59 1.66 -10.28
N ARG A 442 -2.47 1.55 -11.60
CA ARG A 442 -1.99 0.35 -12.31
C ARG A 442 -0.50 0.11 -12.12
N ALA A 443 0.33 1.15 -12.08
CA ALA A 443 1.76 1.06 -11.79
C ALA A 443 2.03 0.68 -10.33
N MET A 444 1.18 1.09 -9.38
CA MET A 444 1.27 0.69 -7.98
C MET A 444 0.82 -0.75 -7.77
N ARG A 445 -0.32 -1.15 -8.35
CA ARG A 445 -0.74 -2.56 -8.41
C ARG A 445 0.27 -3.44 -9.15
N GLY A 446 1.03 -2.86 -10.08
CA GLY A 446 2.07 -3.50 -10.89
C GLY A 446 3.50 -3.42 -10.33
N ARG A 447 3.76 -2.76 -9.19
CA ARG A 447 5.12 -2.64 -8.63
C ARG A 447 5.60 -3.88 -7.87
N SER A 448 4.81 -4.95 -7.83
CA SER A 448 5.30 -6.32 -7.63
C SER A 448 5.86 -6.97 -8.91
N VAL A 449 6.08 -6.19 -9.98
CA VAL A 449 6.80 -6.64 -11.19
C VAL A 449 8.22 -6.10 -11.17
N SER A 450 9.15 -7.06 -11.24
CA SER A 450 10.61 -6.98 -11.33
C SER A 450 11.21 -5.71 -11.95
N MET A 451 12.26 -5.21 -11.29
CA MET A 451 13.19 -4.23 -11.83
C MET A 451 14.18 -4.92 -12.78
N GLU A 452 13.82 -5.07 -14.06
CA GLU A 452 14.77 -5.44 -15.12
C GLU A 452 14.54 -4.61 -16.39
N THR A 453 15.34 -3.57 -16.58
CA THR A 453 15.69 -3.02 -17.91
C THR A 453 17.00 -2.27 -17.82
N MET A 454 18.10 -3.00 -17.56
CA MET A 454 19.45 -2.58 -17.96
C MET A 454 20.33 -3.79 -18.27
N SER A 455 19.94 -4.58 -19.28
CA SER A 455 20.91 -5.41 -20.01
C SER A 455 20.34 -5.80 -21.37
N ARG A 456 20.41 -4.87 -22.34
CA ARG A 456 20.54 -5.18 -23.77
C ARG A 456 20.82 -3.89 -24.54
N GLY A 457 22.12 -3.58 -24.66
CA GLY A 457 22.60 -2.59 -25.61
C GLY A 457 22.63 -3.20 -27.01
N GLY A 458 22.00 -2.53 -27.97
CA GLY A 458 22.02 -2.85 -29.39
C GLY A 458 21.58 -1.63 -30.21
N ALA A 459 22.57 -0.93 -30.73
CA ALA A 459 22.61 0.18 -31.70
C ALA A 459 21.32 0.62 -32.44
N GLY A 460 21.14 1.95 -32.54
CA GLY A 460 20.30 2.57 -33.58
C GLY A 460 19.78 3.96 -33.25
N LEU A 461 20.62 5.00 -33.38
CA LEU A 461 20.21 6.41 -33.46
C LEU A 461 19.52 6.68 -34.82
N PRO A 462 18.67 7.72 -34.95
CA PRO A 462 19.21 8.99 -35.43
C PRO A 462 18.68 10.27 -34.73
N THR A 463 19.58 11.25 -34.79
CA THR A 463 19.57 12.67 -34.44
C THR A 463 18.66 13.55 -35.31
N SER A 464 18.09 14.62 -34.74
CA SER A 464 18.18 16.03 -35.22
C SER A 464 17.40 16.93 -34.24
N LEU A 465 18.06 17.82 -33.47
CA LEU A 465 18.53 19.19 -33.78
C LEU A 465 17.43 20.26 -33.80
N SER A 466 17.39 20.99 -32.69
CA SER A 466 16.69 22.27 -32.46
C SER A 466 17.23 23.39 -33.36
N GLY A 467 16.36 24.38 -33.65
CA GLY A 467 16.75 25.69 -34.17
C GLY A 467 15.75 26.74 -33.69
N GLY A 468 16.22 27.68 -32.85
CA GLY A 468 15.41 28.71 -32.22
C GLY A 468 15.21 29.98 -33.07
N GLY A 469 14.40 30.89 -32.55
CA GLY A 469 14.22 32.25 -33.07
C GLY A 469 13.54 33.15 -32.04
N LEU A 470 14.33 34.02 -31.41
CA LEU A 470 13.88 35.17 -30.63
C LEU A 470 13.23 36.20 -31.56
N ALA A 471 12.07 36.74 -31.16
CA ALA A 471 11.57 38.01 -31.69
C ALA A 471 10.97 38.86 -30.55
N HIS A 472 11.60 40.01 -30.36
CA HIS A 472 11.19 41.13 -29.52
C HIS A 472 9.95 41.79 -30.10
N ILE A 473 8.84 41.89 -29.36
CA ILE A 473 7.80 42.91 -29.60
C ILE A 473 7.17 43.30 -28.25
N SER A 474 7.42 44.54 -27.82
CA SER A 474 6.49 45.28 -26.95
C SER A 474 5.46 45.95 -27.85
N PRO A 475 4.20 46.04 -27.42
CA PRO A 475 3.74 47.33 -26.93
C PRO A 475 2.88 47.24 -25.66
N GLU A 476 2.91 48.32 -24.90
CA GLU A 476 1.94 48.63 -23.86
C GLU A 476 0.51 48.58 -24.42
N VAL A 477 -0.36 47.81 -23.76
CA VAL A 477 -1.81 48.02 -23.78
C VAL A 477 -2.30 47.92 -22.35
N SER A 478 -2.54 49.08 -21.76
CA SER A 478 -3.32 49.24 -20.54
C SER A 478 -4.77 48.79 -20.79
N LEU A 479 -5.18 47.68 -20.19
CA LEU A 479 -6.58 47.29 -20.05
C LEU A 479 -6.92 47.16 -18.57
N ASN A 480 -7.53 48.23 -18.05
CA ASN A 480 -8.25 48.22 -16.79
C ASN A 480 -9.45 47.26 -16.92
N HIS A 481 -9.39 46.10 -16.28
CA HIS A 481 -10.60 45.36 -15.93
C HIS A 481 -10.45 44.70 -14.54
N HIS A 482 -11.40 45.06 -13.67
CA HIS A 482 -11.55 44.59 -12.30
C HIS A 482 -11.58 43.05 -12.21
N LEU A 483 -10.49 42.45 -11.71
CA LEU A 483 -10.53 41.14 -11.06
C LEU A 483 -11.14 41.33 -9.68
N SER A 484 -12.37 40.84 -9.48
CA SER A 484 -12.95 40.72 -8.14
C SER A 484 -12.16 39.66 -7.36
N PHE A 485 -11.17 40.10 -6.60
CA PHE A 485 -10.57 39.29 -5.54
C PHE A 485 -11.67 39.00 -4.51
N ILE A 486 -12.11 37.74 -4.43
CA ILE A 486 -12.87 37.30 -3.25
C ILE A 486 -11.84 37.11 -2.14
N TYR A 487 -11.61 38.17 -1.37
CA TYR A 487 -11.23 37.94 0.02
C TYR A 487 -12.37 37.12 0.62
N VAL A 488 -12.08 35.94 1.16
CA VAL A 488 -13.01 35.27 2.05
C VAL A 488 -13.00 36.07 3.35
N THR A 489 -13.66 37.24 3.34
CA THR A 489 -14.10 37.91 4.56
C THR A 489 -15.32 37.16 5.04
N PHE A 490 -15.18 36.40 6.12
CA PHE A 490 -16.33 35.94 6.89
C PHE A 490 -17.18 37.16 7.29
N PRO A 491 -18.49 37.17 7.03
CA PRO A 491 -19.33 38.31 7.37
C PRO A 491 -19.63 38.26 8.88
N PHE A 492 -18.77 38.87 9.70
CA PHE A 492 -19.10 39.15 11.09
C PHE A 492 -19.05 40.66 11.33
N SER A 493 -20.23 41.25 11.41
CA SER A 493 -20.42 42.63 11.83
C SER A 493 -20.08 42.75 13.32
N TYR A 494 -18.96 43.37 13.66
CA TYR A 494 -18.71 43.89 14.99
C TYR A 494 -19.17 45.36 15.05
N SER A 495 -20.44 45.58 15.40
CA SER A 495 -20.86 46.87 15.96
C SER A 495 -20.53 46.86 17.46
N GLY A 496 -19.27 47.16 17.79
CA GLY A 496 -18.82 47.43 19.15
C GLY A 496 -18.38 48.90 19.23
N ILE A 497 -19.33 49.78 19.53
CA ILE A 497 -19.08 51.19 19.84
C ILE A 497 -18.32 51.25 21.17
N PHE A 498 -17.11 51.82 21.17
CA PHE A 498 -16.44 52.28 22.37
C PHE A 498 -17.07 53.60 22.82
N PHE A 499 -17.73 53.58 23.98
CA PHE A 499 -17.49 54.49 25.10
C PHE A 499 -17.88 53.81 26.41
#